data_AF-A0A7J4NTT2-F1
#
_entry.id   AF-A0A7J4NTT2-F1
#
_cell.length_a   1.000
_cell.length_b   1.000
_cell.length_c   1.000
_cell.angle_alpha   90.00
_cell.angle_beta   90.00
_cell.angle_gamma   90.00
#
_symmetry.space_group_name_H-M   'P 1'
#
loop_
_entity.id
_entity.type
_entity.pdbx_description
1 polymer ?
#
loop_
_entity_poly.entity_id
_entity_poly.type
_entity_poly.pdbx_seq_one_letter_code
_entity_poly.pdbx_strand_id
1 'polypeptide(L)'
;FGYASYPNNFGGSYPGIFEFISTYYIALLAMVAIGALLIFRKWEPEKAMLLIWCITMFALTTAQNRWFYYYSVNVAILSAFIGIGILDITGLKDLSQKFRNQVSTPSDLPEFLTSNLARHLFTALVVTIVIMVVFLPNFSIASRTTAGGTTSSDYYQWHESLTWMRYNTPDPGLDFDAIYDRPPAGEKFQYPDTAYGVMSWWDYGHVITYFGHRIPNANPFQAGIGGGPSHAPGASTFFTAQSEEAADEVLWNLGINDKPGSRYIVSNAYMAYAILNVMGVWDGHDWGDYKTWAVISGQEQPIFKEYWYTSMEGRLHIFDGDGLKHYRLVHESQANPYARGGNEEQKCKALYNMLYGGNLQIESTGFVKIFEFVDGAIITGNAPDGTEVKISSSIMTNQGRLFTYTQTTTAKNATYSFEVPYSTLGPIPDETNFDTRPTGPYTITAGDVSKTVDVAEQDVLNGGMVTVNIE
;
A
#
# COMPACT_ATOMS: atom_id res chain seq x y z
N PHE A 1 6.56 -0.64 -18.21
CA PHE A 1 6.85 0.56 -17.39
C PHE A 1 6.06 1.72 -17.94
N GLY A 2 5.02 2.09 -17.20
CA GLY A 2 3.83 2.75 -17.75
C GLY A 2 4.07 4.17 -18.22
N TYR A 3 3.65 4.43 -19.46
CA TYR A 3 2.98 5.67 -19.78
C TYR A 3 2.09 6.03 -18.59
N ALA A 4 2.30 7.20 -17.99
CA ALA A 4 1.19 7.88 -17.36
C ALA A 4 0.21 8.26 -18.48
N SER A 5 -0.54 7.28 -18.99
CA SER A 5 -1.96 7.47 -19.04
C SER A 5 -2.35 7.75 -17.59
N TYR A 6 -2.39 9.04 -17.24
CA TYR A 6 -3.39 9.49 -16.28
C TYR A 6 -4.65 8.71 -16.63
N PRO A 7 -5.15 7.83 -15.76
CA PRO A 7 -6.27 7.00 -16.11
C PRO A 7 -7.35 7.93 -16.64
N ASN A 8 -7.98 7.49 -17.73
CA ASN A 8 -9.20 8.03 -18.31
C ASN A 8 -10.38 8.12 -17.30
N ASN A 9 -10.12 8.09 -15.98
CA ASN A 9 -11.06 8.32 -14.89
C ASN A 9 -11.47 9.79 -14.77
N PHE A 10 -10.91 10.70 -15.56
CA PHE A 10 -11.43 12.07 -15.71
C PHE A 10 -12.53 12.21 -16.77
N GLY A 11 -12.86 11.12 -17.48
CA GLY A 11 -13.91 11.09 -18.51
C GLY A 11 -15.33 11.44 -18.03
N GLY A 12 -15.52 11.74 -16.73
CA GLY A 12 -16.81 12.10 -16.17
C GLY A 12 -17.03 13.59 -15.86
N SER A 13 -16.01 14.45 -15.79
CA SER A 13 -16.22 15.83 -15.29
C SER A 13 -16.12 16.95 -16.32
N TYR A 14 -15.30 16.83 -17.38
CA TYR A 14 -15.23 17.83 -18.46
C TYR A 14 -14.69 17.22 -19.78
N PRO A 15 -15.49 16.48 -20.55
CA PRO A 15 -15.05 16.03 -21.87
C PRO A 15 -14.87 17.21 -22.83
N GLY A 16 -13.76 17.25 -23.58
CA GLY A 16 -13.56 18.16 -24.73
C GLY A 16 -12.41 19.18 -24.60
N ILE A 17 -12.59 20.39 -25.15
CA ILE A 17 -11.54 21.41 -25.33
C ILE A 17 -10.78 21.78 -24.06
N PHE A 18 -11.38 21.61 -22.88
CA PHE A 18 -10.76 21.91 -21.58
C PHE A 18 -9.56 21.02 -21.25
N GLU A 19 -9.47 19.80 -21.80
CA GLU A 19 -8.26 18.97 -21.70
C GLU A 19 -7.08 19.63 -22.42
N PHE A 20 -7.33 20.40 -23.49
CA PHE A 20 -6.31 21.14 -24.25
C PHE A 20 -5.97 22.51 -23.65
N ILE A 21 -6.74 22.99 -22.66
CA ILE A 21 -6.49 24.24 -21.92
C ILE A 21 -5.87 23.92 -20.54
N SER A 22 -4.97 22.94 -20.54
CA SER A 22 -4.08 22.68 -19.41
C SER A 22 -2.93 23.68 -19.42
N THR A 23 -2.50 24.12 -18.24
CA THR A 23 -1.26 24.90 -18.06
C THR A 23 -0.05 24.20 -18.69
N TYR A 24 -0.07 22.86 -18.78
CA TYR A 24 0.92 22.07 -19.51
C TYR A 24 1.03 22.46 -20.99
N TYR A 25 -0.08 22.52 -21.72
CA TYR A 25 -0.07 22.88 -23.15
C TYR A 25 0.26 24.36 -23.37
N ILE A 26 -0.21 25.23 -22.47
CA ILE A 26 0.16 26.66 -22.47
C ILE A 26 1.69 26.80 -22.33
N ALA A 27 2.31 26.00 -21.46
CA ALA A 27 3.76 26.01 -21.29
C ALA A 27 4.51 25.56 -22.56
N LEU A 28 4.01 24.56 -23.28
CA LEU A 28 4.59 24.15 -24.58
C LEU A 28 4.52 25.29 -25.61
N LEU A 29 3.38 25.98 -25.70
CA LEU A 29 3.21 27.14 -26.58
C LEU A 29 4.16 28.28 -26.19
N ALA A 30 4.34 28.52 -24.89
CA ALA A 30 5.27 29.52 -24.39
C ALA A 30 6.73 29.21 -24.79
N MET A 31 7.15 27.94 -24.73
CA MET A 31 8.50 27.55 -25.19
C MET A 31 8.69 27.85 -26.68
N VAL A 32 7.70 27.53 -27.52
CA VAL A 32 7.73 27.86 -28.96
C VAL A 32 7.79 29.37 -29.16
N ALA A 33 6.98 30.14 -28.42
CA ALA A 33 6.97 31.59 -28.50
C ALA A 33 8.32 32.20 -28.09
N ILE A 34 8.93 31.74 -27.00
CA ILE A 34 10.26 32.21 -26.55
C ILE A 34 11.33 31.85 -27.58
N GLY A 35 11.30 30.64 -28.14
CA GLY A 35 12.20 30.24 -29.23
C GLY A 35 12.06 31.13 -30.46
N ALA A 36 10.82 31.44 -30.87
CA ALA A 36 10.57 32.35 -31.98
C ALA A 36 11.07 33.78 -31.69
N LEU A 37 10.92 34.29 -30.46
CA LEU A 37 11.46 35.59 -30.06
C LEU A 37 12.99 35.63 -30.14
N LEU A 38 13.67 34.55 -29.74
CA LEU A 38 15.13 34.44 -29.81
C LEU A 38 15.64 34.38 -31.26
N ILE A 39 14.92 33.70 -32.15
CA ILE A 39 15.30 33.53 -33.57
C ILE A 39 14.99 34.78 -34.39
N PHE A 40 13.77 35.32 -34.27
CA PHE A 40 13.24 36.32 -35.20
C PHE A 40 13.29 37.76 -34.69
N ARG A 41 13.62 37.99 -33.41
CA ARG A 41 13.72 39.34 -32.85
C ARG A 41 15.12 39.65 -32.35
N LYS A 42 15.41 39.29 -31.10
CA LYS A 42 16.64 39.67 -30.42
C LYS A 42 17.10 38.52 -29.54
N TRP A 43 18.38 38.20 -29.66
CA TRP A 43 19.03 37.26 -28.78
C TRP A 43 19.17 37.86 -27.38
N GLU A 44 18.58 37.20 -26.39
CA GLU A 44 18.62 37.59 -24.98
C GLU A 44 19.07 36.37 -24.15
N PRO A 45 20.26 36.41 -23.54
CA PRO A 45 20.83 35.29 -22.80
C PRO A 45 19.89 34.70 -21.73
N GLU A 46 19.14 35.56 -21.04
CA GLU A 46 18.16 35.21 -20.03
C GLU A 46 17.02 34.34 -20.58
N LYS A 47 16.51 34.66 -21.78
CA LYS A 47 15.47 33.87 -22.45
C LYS A 47 16.02 32.56 -22.98
N ALA A 48 17.27 32.57 -23.48
CA ALA A 48 17.94 31.35 -23.93
C ALA A 48 18.15 30.38 -22.75
N MET A 49 18.62 30.87 -21.60
CA MET A 49 18.81 30.05 -20.40
C MET A 49 17.48 29.46 -19.90
N LEU A 50 16.42 30.27 -19.83
CA LEU A 50 15.08 29.81 -19.47
C LEU A 50 14.59 28.71 -20.42
N LEU A 51 14.73 28.92 -21.73
CA LEU A 51 14.29 27.95 -22.72
C LEU A 51 15.07 26.63 -22.64
N ILE A 52 16.39 26.68 -22.46
CA ILE A 52 17.23 25.48 -22.28
C ILE A 52 16.78 24.71 -21.04
N TRP A 53 16.63 25.39 -19.89
CA TRP A 53 16.16 24.75 -18.66
C TRP A 53 14.77 24.10 -18.82
N CYS A 54 13.83 24.80 -19.48
CA CYS A 54 12.50 24.25 -19.77
C CYS A 54 12.54 23.04 -20.70
N ILE A 55 13.32 23.07 -21.77
CA ILE A 55 13.48 21.94 -22.69
C ILE A 55 14.11 20.74 -21.98
N THR A 56 15.16 20.97 -21.17
CA THR A 56 15.81 19.90 -20.40
C THR A 56 14.83 19.25 -19.43
N MET A 57 14.10 20.05 -18.63
CA MET A 57 13.12 19.52 -17.69
C MET A 57 11.99 18.78 -18.40
N PHE A 58 11.46 19.34 -19.50
CA PHE A 58 10.46 18.70 -20.32
C PHE A 58 10.94 17.34 -20.85
N ALA A 59 12.15 17.28 -21.42
CA ALA A 59 12.74 16.03 -21.91
C ALA A 59 12.82 14.96 -20.81
N LEU A 60 13.22 15.32 -19.58
CA LEU A 60 13.25 14.38 -18.46
C LEU A 60 11.85 13.81 -18.12
N THR A 61 10.79 14.61 -18.22
CA THR A 61 9.42 14.12 -17.98
C THR A 61 8.95 13.10 -19.03
N THR A 62 9.45 13.17 -20.26
CA THR A 62 9.15 12.17 -21.30
C THR A 62 9.78 10.81 -21.01
N ALA A 63 10.88 10.79 -20.25
CA ALA A 63 11.57 9.57 -19.87
C ALA A 63 10.93 8.90 -18.65
N GLN A 64 10.59 9.66 -17.60
CA GLN A 64 10.00 9.11 -16.39
C GLN A 64 9.03 10.08 -15.68
N ASN A 65 7.94 9.53 -15.15
CA ASN A 65 6.92 10.31 -14.44
C ASN A 65 7.45 11.02 -13.17
N ARG A 66 8.51 10.49 -12.54
CA ARG A 66 9.06 11.06 -11.30
C ARG A 66 9.66 12.45 -11.48
N TRP A 67 9.89 12.92 -12.70
CA TRP A 67 10.43 14.25 -12.96
C TRP A 67 9.36 15.35 -13.08
N PHE A 68 8.06 14.99 -13.11
CA PHE A 68 6.98 15.97 -13.34
C PHE A 68 6.92 17.08 -12.30
N TYR A 69 7.26 16.82 -11.03
CA TYR A 69 7.22 17.86 -10.00
C TYR A 69 8.29 18.94 -10.22
N TYR A 70 9.45 18.62 -10.80
CA TYR A 70 10.42 19.64 -11.20
C TYR A 70 9.89 20.50 -12.35
N TYR A 71 9.30 19.86 -13.36
CA TYR A 71 8.74 20.56 -14.51
C TYR A 71 7.54 21.45 -14.16
N SER A 72 6.86 21.20 -13.04
CA SER A 72 5.74 22.04 -12.58
C SER A 72 6.13 23.51 -12.40
N VAL A 73 7.37 23.79 -11.97
CA VAL A 73 7.91 25.15 -11.82
C VAL A 73 8.05 25.82 -13.19
N ASN A 74 8.60 25.11 -14.17
CA ASN A 74 8.72 25.58 -15.55
C ASN A 74 7.34 25.89 -16.14
N VAL A 75 6.36 24.99 -15.94
CA VAL A 75 4.98 25.16 -16.40
C VAL A 75 4.36 26.43 -15.83
N ALA A 76 4.54 26.70 -14.54
CA ALA A 76 4.02 27.91 -13.90
C ALA A 76 4.62 29.19 -14.49
N ILE A 77 5.96 29.24 -14.67
CA ILE A 77 6.66 30.40 -15.24
C ILE A 77 6.24 30.64 -16.69
N LEU A 78 6.21 29.58 -17.49
CA LEU A 78 5.84 29.64 -18.91
C LEU A 78 4.36 30.02 -19.10
N SER A 79 3.47 29.52 -18.24
CA SER A 79 2.07 29.93 -18.24
C SER A 79 1.90 31.39 -17.85
N ALA A 80 2.65 31.87 -16.86
CA ALA A 80 2.66 33.28 -16.48
C ALA A 80 3.19 34.17 -17.62
N PHE A 81 4.19 33.73 -18.36
CA PHE A 81 4.70 34.44 -19.54
C PHE A 81 3.60 34.69 -20.58
N ILE A 82 2.82 33.66 -20.93
CA ILE A 82 1.67 33.80 -21.84
C ILE A 82 0.57 34.65 -21.22
N GLY A 83 0.26 34.45 -19.93
CA GLY A 83 -0.74 35.22 -19.21
C GLY A 83 -0.43 36.73 -19.21
N ILE A 84 0.82 37.11 -18.95
CA ILE A 84 1.28 38.50 -19.03
C ILE A 84 1.15 39.03 -20.46
N GLY A 85 1.49 38.23 -21.47
CA GLY A 85 1.28 38.60 -22.88
C GLY A 85 -0.18 38.89 -23.21
N ILE A 86 -1.13 38.08 -22.70
CA ILE A 86 -2.57 38.30 -22.86
C ILE A 86 -3.01 39.59 -22.14
N LEU A 87 -2.51 39.82 -20.91
CA LEU A 87 -2.81 41.05 -20.17
C LEU A 87 -2.25 42.30 -20.86
N ASP A 88 -1.08 42.21 -21.47
CA ASP A 88 -0.50 43.31 -22.24
C ASP A 88 -1.39 43.69 -23.44
N ILE A 89 -2.03 42.71 -24.11
CA ILE A 89 -2.99 42.97 -25.21
C ILE A 89 -4.19 43.79 -24.72
N THR A 90 -4.60 43.64 -23.46
CA THR A 90 -5.70 44.44 -22.88
C THR A 90 -5.34 45.91 -22.66
N GLY A 91 -4.06 46.27 -22.81
CA GLY A 91 -3.56 47.61 -22.49
C GLY A 91 -3.43 47.84 -20.99
N LEU A 92 -3.32 46.78 -20.18
CA LEU A 92 -3.19 46.87 -18.73
C LEU A 92 -1.96 47.68 -18.31
N LYS A 93 -0.84 47.60 -19.06
CA LYS A 93 0.35 48.43 -18.83
C LYS A 93 0.07 49.91 -18.98
N ASP A 94 -0.56 50.31 -20.09
CA ASP A 94 -0.97 51.69 -20.34
C ASP A 94 -1.95 52.17 -19.26
N LEU A 95 -2.90 51.32 -18.87
CA LEU A 95 -3.88 51.62 -17.84
C LEU A 95 -3.22 51.82 -16.48
N SER A 96 -2.26 50.96 -16.11
CA SER A 96 -1.45 51.07 -14.89
C SER A 96 -0.59 52.34 -14.87
N GLN A 97 -0.04 52.73 -16.02
CA GLN A 97 0.74 53.96 -16.13
C GLN A 97 -0.15 55.20 -16.02
N LYS A 98 -1.31 55.21 -16.70
CA LYS A 98 -2.30 56.30 -16.57
C LYS A 98 -2.81 56.42 -15.14
N PHE A 99 -3.10 55.30 -14.48
CA PHE A 99 -3.52 55.27 -13.08
C PHE A 99 -2.49 55.97 -12.19
N ARG A 100 -1.20 55.60 -12.31
CA ARG A 100 -0.11 56.23 -11.55
C ARG A 100 0.04 57.73 -11.80
N ASN A 101 -0.30 58.19 -13.00
CA ASN A 101 -0.17 59.60 -13.38
C ASN A 101 -1.41 60.44 -13.00
N GLN A 102 -2.61 59.83 -12.99
CA GLN A 102 -3.88 60.53 -12.87
C GLN A 102 -4.54 60.37 -11.49
N VAL A 103 -4.15 59.36 -10.71
CA VAL A 103 -4.74 59.08 -9.39
C VAL A 103 -3.69 59.32 -8.32
N SER A 104 -3.80 60.45 -7.62
CA SER A 104 -2.93 60.79 -6.47
C SER A 104 -3.66 60.65 -5.14
N THR A 105 -4.98 60.78 -5.16
CA THR A 105 -5.86 60.68 -4.00
C THR A 105 -7.09 59.81 -4.29
N PRO A 106 -7.77 59.25 -3.27
CA PRO A 106 -8.98 58.45 -3.48
C PRO A 106 -10.12 59.18 -4.22
N SER A 107 -10.17 60.52 -4.17
CA SER A 107 -11.17 61.33 -4.87
C SER A 107 -11.01 61.34 -6.39
N ASP A 108 -9.83 61.00 -6.92
CA ASP A 108 -9.56 60.99 -8.38
C ASP A 108 -10.05 59.68 -9.04
N LEU A 109 -10.37 58.67 -8.23
CA LEU A 109 -10.73 57.33 -8.67
C LEU A 109 -12.00 57.27 -9.54
N PRO A 110 -13.11 57.98 -9.20
CA PRO A 110 -14.32 57.93 -10.02
C PRO A 110 -14.12 58.47 -11.44
N GLU A 111 -13.36 59.56 -11.60
CA GLU A 111 -13.07 60.15 -12.90
C GLU A 111 -12.15 59.25 -13.75
N PHE A 112 -11.14 58.64 -13.10
CA PHE A 112 -10.26 57.68 -13.77
C PHE A 112 -11.02 56.43 -14.29
N LEU A 113 -11.91 55.86 -13.46
CA LEU A 113 -12.70 54.69 -13.82
C LEU A 113 -13.66 54.99 -14.96
N THR A 114 -14.35 56.13 -14.94
CA THR A 114 -15.31 56.53 -15.97
C THR A 114 -14.63 56.88 -17.30
N SER A 115 -13.53 57.63 -17.27
CA SER A 115 -12.77 58.01 -18.47
C SER A 115 -12.10 56.82 -19.19
N ASN A 116 -11.83 55.72 -18.48
CA ASN A 116 -11.23 54.51 -19.04
C ASN A 116 -12.17 53.30 -18.99
N LEU A 117 -13.49 53.52 -18.86
CA LEU A 117 -14.48 52.48 -18.58
C LEU A 117 -14.41 51.31 -19.59
N ALA A 118 -14.36 51.59 -20.89
CA ALA A 118 -14.30 50.56 -21.92
C ALA A 118 -13.05 49.65 -21.79
N ARG A 119 -11.91 50.22 -21.42
CA ARG A 119 -10.66 49.46 -21.22
C ARG A 119 -10.69 48.62 -19.95
N HIS A 120 -11.26 49.15 -18.86
CA HIS A 120 -11.48 48.39 -17.63
C HIS A 120 -12.42 47.21 -17.88
N LEU A 121 -13.53 47.42 -18.58
CA LEU A 121 -14.49 46.35 -18.92
C LEU A 121 -13.86 45.29 -19.83
N PHE A 122 -13.08 45.68 -20.83
CA PHE A 122 -12.37 44.73 -21.69
C PHE A 122 -11.33 43.91 -20.92
N THR A 123 -10.52 44.58 -20.08
CA THR A 123 -9.53 43.91 -19.22
C THR A 123 -10.21 42.93 -18.25
N ALA A 124 -11.27 43.38 -17.58
CA ALA A 124 -12.04 42.55 -16.66
C ALA A 124 -12.66 41.33 -17.36
N LEU A 125 -13.19 41.50 -18.58
CA LEU A 125 -13.71 40.39 -19.38
C LEU A 125 -12.62 39.37 -19.71
N VAL A 126 -11.45 39.82 -20.20
CA VAL A 126 -10.33 38.92 -20.54
C VAL A 126 -9.82 38.19 -19.30
N VAL A 127 -9.62 38.90 -18.18
CA VAL A 127 -9.23 38.28 -16.90
C VAL A 127 -10.25 37.26 -16.45
N THR A 128 -11.54 37.58 -16.53
CA THR A 128 -12.63 36.66 -16.16
C THR A 128 -12.60 35.41 -17.03
N ILE A 129 -12.40 35.54 -18.34
CA ILE A 129 -12.27 34.40 -19.26
C ILE A 129 -11.06 33.55 -18.89
N VAL A 130 -9.90 34.15 -18.63
CA VAL A 130 -8.69 33.41 -18.23
C VAL A 130 -8.93 32.66 -16.91
N ILE A 131 -9.59 33.29 -15.93
CA ILE A 131 -9.92 32.63 -14.66
C ILE A 131 -10.87 31.45 -14.89
N MET A 132 -11.95 31.64 -15.65
CA MET A 132 -12.95 30.58 -15.87
C MET A 132 -12.43 29.43 -16.71
N VAL A 133 -11.61 29.71 -17.72
CA VAL A 133 -11.22 28.74 -18.75
C VAL A 133 -9.88 28.08 -18.44
N VAL A 134 -8.94 28.80 -17.81
CA VAL A 134 -7.61 28.27 -17.46
C VAL A 134 -7.52 27.96 -15.97
N PHE A 135 -7.78 28.94 -15.09
CA PHE A 135 -7.48 28.78 -13.67
C PHE A 135 -8.42 27.79 -12.96
N LEU A 136 -9.74 27.97 -13.05
CA LEU A 136 -10.71 27.14 -12.32
C LEU A 136 -10.64 25.64 -12.67
N PRO A 137 -10.52 25.23 -13.94
CA PRO A 137 -10.38 23.81 -14.27
C PRO A 137 -9.09 23.20 -13.71
N ASN A 138 -7.95 23.90 -13.84
CA ASN A 138 -6.67 23.43 -13.34
C ASN A 138 -6.68 23.38 -11.79
N PHE A 139 -7.27 24.36 -11.11
CA PHE A 139 -7.43 24.38 -9.66
C PHE A 139 -8.34 23.24 -9.16
N SER A 140 -9.45 22.98 -9.84
CA SER A 140 -10.38 21.88 -9.50
C SER A 140 -9.72 20.51 -9.65
N ILE A 141 -8.92 20.30 -10.70
CA ILE A 141 -8.14 19.06 -10.87
C ILE A 141 -7.12 18.94 -9.74
N ALA A 142 -6.31 19.99 -9.51
CA ALA A 142 -5.29 19.98 -8.45
C ALA A 142 -5.89 19.71 -7.07
N SER A 143 -7.02 20.34 -6.74
CA SER A 143 -7.70 20.16 -5.44
C SER A 143 -8.19 18.72 -5.24
N ARG A 144 -8.58 18.02 -6.31
CA ARG A 144 -9.00 16.61 -6.25
C ARG A 144 -7.81 15.64 -6.19
N THR A 145 -6.68 15.96 -6.82
CA THR A 145 -5.51 15.08 -6.89
C THR A 145 -4.55 15.26 -5.72
N THR A 146 -4.64 16.35 -4.96
CA THR A 146 -3.77 16.60 -3.79
C THR A 146 -4.10 15.68 -2.59
N ALA A 147 -5.27 15.04 -2.57
CA ALA A 147 -5.69 14.11 -1.52
C ALA A 147 -5.03 12.71 -1.67
N GLY A 148 -3.70 12.64 -1.60
CA GLY A 148 -2.93 11.40 -1.62
C GLY A 148 -1.76 11.41 -0.63
N GLY A 149 -1.23 10.24 -0.27
CA GLY A 149 -0.17 10.11 0.73
C GLY A 149 -0.72 9.86 2.14
N THR A 150 -0.07 10.37 3.19
CA THR A 150 -0.44 10.13 4.61
C THR A 150 -1.82 10.66 5.02
N THR A 151 -2.50 11.37 4.14
CA THR A 151 -3.88 11.85 4.31
C THR A 151 -4.90 10.99 3.55
N SER A 152 -4.48 9.85 2.98
CA SER A 152 -5.38 8.92 2.30
C SER A 152 -6.27 8.18 3.30
N SER A 153 -7.45 7.74 2.83
CA SER A 153 -8.51 7.15 3.66
C SER A 153 -8.14 5.81 4.32
N ASP A 154 -7.04 5.19 3.91
CA ASP A 154 -6.52 3.90 4.38
C ASP A 154 -5.36 4.02 5.38
N TYR A 155 -4.81 5.22 5.55
CA TYR A 155 -3.65 5.45 6.42
C TYR A 155 -4.01 5.35 7.90
N TYR A 156 -5.28 5.59 8.26
CA TYR A 156 -5.76 5.46 9.63
C TYR A 156 -5.60 4.02 10.15
N GLN A 157 -5.95 3.02 9.35
CA GLN A 157 -5.85 1.61 9.75
C GLN A 157 -4.39 1.20 9.98
N TRP A 158 -3.48 1.64 9.12
CA TRP A 158 -2.04 1.43 9.33
C TRP A 158 -1.52 2.11 10.60
N HIS A 159 -1.89 3.38 10.83
CA HIS A 159 -1.49 4.09 12.03
C HIS A 159 -1.99 3.39 13.30
N GLU A 160 -3.26 2.98 13.34
CA GLU A 160 -3.86 2.28 14.47
C GLU A 160 -3.16 0.94 14.74
N SER A 161 -3.05 0.07 13.74
CA SER A 161 -2.45 -1.26 13.94
C SER A 161 -0.95 -1.21 14.24
N LEU A 162 -0.20 -0.25 13.68
CA LEU A 162 1.22 -0.10 14.02
C LEU A 162 1.41 0.56 15.38
N THR A 163 0.50 1.43 15.82
CA THR A 163 0.47 1.91 17.21
C THR A 163 0.19 0.75 18.16
N TRP A 164 -0.75 -0.13 17.83
CA TRP A 164 -0.99 -1.37 18.58
C TRP A 164 0.28 -2.22 18.65
N MET A 165 0.95 -2.45 17.52
CA MET A 165 2.19 -3.23 17.45
C MET A 165 3.26 -2.67 18.41
N ARG A 166 3.46 -1.35 18.40
CA ARG A 166 4.46 -0.68 19.25
C ARG A 166 4.29 -1.01 20.73
N TYR A 167 3.05 -1.10 21.21
CA TYR A 167 2.73 -1.24 22.63
C TYR A 167 2.33 -2.66 23.08
N ASN A 168 2.11 -3.58 22.13
CA ASN A 168 1.64 -4.94 22.43
C ASN A 168 2.58 -6.06 21.93
N THR A 169 3.73 -5.70 21.37
CA THR A 169 4.77 -6.67 20.99
C THR A 169 6.06 -6.40 21.79
N PRO A 170 6.91 -7.41 22.04
CA PRO A 170 8.14 -7.23 22.82
C PRO A 170 9.06 -6.16 22.24
N ASP A 171 9.81 -5.45 23.07
CA ASP A 171 10.77 -4.46 22.57
C ASP A 171 11.90 -5.16 21.78
N PRO A 172 12.24 -4.73 20.55
CA PRO A 172 13.33 -5.34 19.78
C PRO A 172 14.73 -5.04 20.38
N GLY A 173 14.83 -4.20 21.41
CA GLY A 173 16.08 -3.80 22.07
C GLY A 173 16.88 -2.75 21.30
N LEU A 174 16.25 -2.07 20.34
CA LEU A 174 16.89 -1.05 19.51
C LEU A 174 16.34 0.34 19.86
N ASP A 175 17.21 1.29 20.14
CA ASP A 175 16.83 2.69 20.35
C ASP A 175 16.65 3.39 18.99
N PHE A 176 15.41 3.71 18.64
CA PHE A 176 15.08 4.33 17.35
C PHE A 176 15.54 5.80 17.23
N ASP A 177 15.93 6.43 18.33
CA ASP A 177 16.42 7.82 18.36
C ASP A 177 17.95 7.89 18.50
N ALA A 178 18.64 6.74 18.63
CA ALA A 178 20.07 6.69 18.78
C ALA A 178 20.84 6.98 17.48
N ILE A 179 22.09 7.43 17.63
CA ILE A 179 23.04 7.59 16.54
C ILE A 179 23.83 6.28 16.41
N TYR A 180 23.74 5.66 15.24
CA TYR A 180 24.44 4.41 14.95
C TYR A 180 25.64 4.64 14.03
N ASP A 181 26.74 3.96 14.33
CA ASP A 181 27.87 3.88 13.42
C ASP A 181 27.53 2.96 12.24
N ARG A 182 27.86 3.42 11.04
CA ARG A 182 27.70 2.61 9.83
C ARG A 182 28.68 1.42 9.91
N PRO A 183 28.20 0.17 9.74
CA PRO A 183 29.08 -0.99 9.67
C PRO A 183 30.12 -0.85 8.53
N PRO A 184 31.31 -1.43 8.69
CA PRO A 184 32.30 -1.51 7.61
C PRO A 184 31.71 -2.09 6.32
N ALA A 185 32.31 -1.74 5.17
CA ALA A 185 31.82 -2.23 3.89
C ALA A 185 31.85 -3.77 3.83
N GLY A 186 30.69 -4.39 3.60
CA GLY A 186 30.52 -5.84 3.55
C GLY A 186 30.08 -6.48 4.87
N GLU A 187 30.08 -5.75 5.97
CA GLU A 187 29.60 -6.24 7.27
C GLU A 187 28.12 -5.88 7.49
N LYS A 188 27.41 -6.76 8.18
CA LYS A 188 26.02 -6.52 8.60
C LYS A 188 26.00 -5.71 9.91
N PHE A 189 24.93 -4.95 10.10
CA PHE A 189 24.64 -4.32 11.39
C PHE A 189 24.49 -5.40 12.48
N GLN A 190 25.12 -5.19 13.63
CA GLN A 190 25.08 -6.11 14.76
C GLN A 190 23.85 -5.77 15.60
N TYR A 191 22.77 -6.51 15.36
CA TYR A 191 21.53 -6.35 16.12
C TYR A 191 21.66 -7.00 17.51
N PRO A 192 20.98 -6.46 18.53
CA PRO A 192 20.88 -7.12 19.84
C PRO A 192 20.14 -8.46 19.71
N ASP A 193 20.37 -9.38 20.66
CA ASP A 193 19.75 -10.71 20.64
C ASP A 193 18.22 -10.66 20.71
N THR A 194 17.65 -9.60 21.26
CA THR A 194 16.20 -9.35 21.33
C THR A 194 15.59 -8.90 20.00
N ALA A 195 16.41 -8.53 19.01
CA ALA A 195 15.92 -7.99 17.76
C ALA A 195 15.15 -9.03 16.95
N TYR A 196 14.10 -8.56 16.29
CA TYR A 196 13.33 -9.31 15.32
C TYR A 196 12.84 -8.38 14.22
N GLY A 197 12.61 -8.94 13.03
CA GLY A 197 12.06 -8.20 11.89
C GLY A 197 10.54 -8.23 11.81
N VAL A 198 10.01 -7.36 10.97
CA VAL A 198 8.61 -7.29 10.57
C VAL A 198 8.54 -7.43 9.05
N MET A 199 7.96 -8.53 8.58
CA MET A 199 7.73 -8.78 7.17
C MET A 199 6.49 -8.03 6.70
N SER A 200 6.64 -7.21 5.67
CA SER A 200 5.54 -6.56 4.96
C SER A 200 6.00 -6.17 3.57
N TRP A 201 5.09 -5.72 2.72
CA TRP A 201 5.47 -5.18 1.43
C TRP A 201 6.32 -3.90 1.59
N TRP A 202 7.27 -3.69 0.67
CA TRP A 202 8.30 -2.64 0.80
C TRP A 202 7.72 -1.23 0.91
N ASP A 203 6.52 -0.97 0.36
CA ASP A 203 5.79 0.29 0.48
C ASP A 203 5.62 0.74 1.96
N TYR A 204 5.57 -0.20 2.91
CA TYR A 204 5.19 0.06 4.30
C TYR A 204 6.37 0.11 5.29
N GLY A 205 7.60 -0.15 4.85
CA GLY A 205 8.75 -0.21 5.76
C GLY A 205 8.95 1.06 6.59
N HIS A 206 8.80 2.24 5.98
CA HIS A 206 8.93 3.51 6.71
C HIS A 206 7.87 3.66 7.82
N VAL A 207 6.62 3.26 7.58
CA VAL A 207 5.57 3.41 8.59
C VAL A 207 5.71 2.38 9.71
N ILE A 208 6.18 1.17 9.41
CA ILE A 208 6.53 0.15 10.42
C ILE A 208 7.61 0.69 11.36
N THR A 209 8.66 1.30 10.81
CA THR A 209 9.69 1.96 11.64
C THR A 209 9.11 3.14 12.41
N TYR A 210 8.41 4.05 11.74
CA TYR A 210 7.99 5.33 12.32
C TYR A 210 6.90 5.20 13.39
N PHE A 211 5.85 4.41 13.14
CA PHE A 211 4.76 4.22 14.11
C PHE A 211 4.98 3.01 15.00
N GLY A 212 5.39 1.90 14.41
CA GLY A 212 5.59 0.64 15.12
C GLY A 212 6.82 0.62 16.00
N HIS A 213 7.84 1.43 15.70
CA HIS A 213 9.17 1.30 16.30
C HIS A 213 9.66 -0.15 16.20
N ARG A 214 9.52 -0.74 15.01
CA ARG A 214 9.98 -2.09 14.66
C ARG A 214 10.83 -2.07 13.40
N ILE A 215 11.54 -3.16 13.15
CA ILE A 215 12.55 -3.27 12.09
C ILE A 215 11.91 -3.92 10.85
N PRO A 216 11.60 -3.18 9.77
CA PRO A 216 11.00 -3.76 8.58
C PRO A 216 12.03 -4.55 7.76
N ASN A 217 11.64 -5.71 7.22
CA ASN A 217 12.50 -6.47 6.32
C ASN A 217 12.66 -5.80 4.94
N ALA A 218 11.63 -5.07 4.48
CA ALA A 218 11.63 -4.35 3.21
C ALA A 218 11.16 -2.90 3.39
N ASN A 219 11.67 -1.97 2.56
CA ASN A 219 11.37 -0.54 2.74
C ASN A 219 11.24 0.27 1.43
N PRO A 220 10.68 1.49 1.48
CA PRO A 220 10.44 2.35 0.31
C PRO A 220 11.68 2.73 -0.53
N PHE A 221 12.90 2.42 -0.07
CA PHE A 221 14.10 2.51 -0.90
C PHE A 221 14.27 1.32 -1.86
N GLN A 222 13.26 0.44 -1.94
CA GLN A 222 13.26 -0.79 -2.74
C GLN A 222 14.31 -1.80 -2.27
N ALA A 223 14.66 -1.75 -0.98
CA ALA A 223 15.51 -2.74 -0.34
C ALA A 223 14.65 -3.83 0.32
N GLY A 224 15.17 -5.05 0.38
CA GLY A 224 14.50 -6.18 1.04
C GLY A 224 13.31 -6.77 0.27
N ILE A 225 13.10 -6.36 -0.98
CA ILE A 225 12.03 -6.92 -1.81
C ILE A 225 12.29 -8.40 -2.10
N GLY A 226 13.54 -8.79 -2.38
CA GLY A 226 13.84 -10.13 -2.86
C GLY A 226 13.44 -10.35 -4.32
N GLY A 227 13.31 -11.61 -4.72
CA GLY A 227 12.87 -12.01 -6.05
C GLY A 227 13.94 -11.95 -7.13
N GLY A 228 13.52 -11.57 -8.33
CA GLY A 228 14.32 -11.61 -9.55
C GLY A 228 14.63 -13.03 -10.03
N PRO A 229 15.50 -13.19 -11.05
CA PRO A 229 15.80 -14.50 -11.64
C PRO A 229 16.40 -15.53 -10.67
N SER A 230 16.94 -15.09 -9.54
CA SER A 230 17.50 -15.95 -8.50
C SER A 230 16.53 -16.25 -7.36
N HIS A 231 15.30 -15.71 -7.38
CA HIS A 231 14.33 -15.79 -6.28
C HIS A 231 14.97 -15.48 -4.93
N ALA A 232 15.68 -14.34 -4.85
CA ALA A 232 16.40 -13.98 -3.63
C ALA A 232 15.40 -13.79 -2.46
N PRO A 233 15.70 -14.27 -1.24
CA PRO A 233 14.81 -14.11 -0.10
C PRO A 233 14.44 -12.64 0.15
N GLY A 234 13.15 -12.37 0.34
CA GLY A 234 12.61 -11.04 0.64
C GLY A 234 11.09 -11.03 0.70
N ALA A 235 10.51 -9.82 0.74
CA ALA A 235 9.05 -9.65 0.80
C ALA A 235 8.31 -10.31 -0.37
N SER A 236 8.81 -10.19 -1.61
CA SER A 236 8.14 -10.77 -2.78
C SER A 236 8.05 -12.28 -2.67
N THR A 237 9.19 -12.97 -2.48
CA THR A 237 9.26 -14.44 -2.36
C THR A 237 8.46 -14.96 -1.17
N PHE A 238 8.40 -14.20 -0.06
CA PHE A 238 7.59 -14.58 1.10
C PHE A 238 6.09 -14.56 0.75
N PHE A 239 5.57 -13.42 0.26
CA PHE A 239 4.13 -13.26 0.03
C PHE A 239 3.61 -14.08 -1.16
N THR A 240 4.48 -14.43 -2.12
CA THR A 240 4.13 -15.24 -3.29
C THR A 240 4.32 -16.74 -3.07
N ALA A 241 4.98 -17.15 -1.98
CA ALA A 241 5.23 -18.55 -1.65
C ALA A 241 3.94 -19.37 -1.67
N GLN A 242 4.00 -20.57 -2.23
CA GLN A 242 2.82 -21.42 -2.46
C GLN A 242 2.57 -22.43 -1.34
N SER A 243 3.47 -22.50 -0.37
CA SER A 243 3.33 -23.28 0.86
C SER A 243 3.91 -22.52 2.03
N GLU A 244 3.47 -22.89 3.23
CA GLU A 244 3.99 -22.34 4.48
C GLU A 244 5.49 -22.63 4.61
N GLU A 245 5.91 -23.84 4.30
CA GLU A 245 7.32 -24.25 4.40
C GLU A 245 8.26 -23.42 3.51
N ALA A 246 7.80 -23.03 2.32
CA ALA A 246 8.55 -22.16 1.42
C ALA A 246 8.61 -20.72 1.93
N ALA A 247 7.54 -20.23 2.57
CA ALA A 247 7.52 -18.92 3.21
C ALA A 247 8.47 -18.88 4.43
N ASP A 248 8.48 -19.95 5.23
CA ASP A 248 9.35 -20.10 6.39
C ASP A 248 10.82 -20.14 5.98
N GLU A 249 11.15 -20.87 4.90
CA GLU A 249 12.51 -20.89 4.34
C GLU A 249 12.99 -19.48 3.97
N VAL A 250 12.11 -18.63 3.44
CA VAL A 250 12.44 -17.23 3.16
C VAL A 250 12.76 -16.48 4.46
N LEU A 251 11.95 -16.64 5.52
CA LEU A 251 12.23 -16.01 6.80
C LEU A 251 13.55 -16.49 7.39
N TRP A 252 13.81 -17.80 7.40
CA TRP A 252 15.06 -18.37 7.92
C TRP A 252 16.28 -17.91 7.12
N ASN A 253 16.18 -17.79 5.80
CA ASN A 253 17.26 -17.28 4.96
C ASN A 253 17.54 -15.77 5.17
N LEU A 254 16.54 -15.01 5.63
CA LEU A 254 16.68 -13.61 6.05
C LEU A 254 17.17 -13.47 7.50
N GLY A 255 17.22 -14.59 8.23
CA GLY A 255 17.53 -14.66 9.65
C GLY A 255 18.89 -14.12 10.06
N ILE A 256 18.95 -13.74 11.33
CA ILE A 256 20.18 -13.37 12.04
C ILE A 256 20.14 -14.00 13.43
N ASN A 257 21.30 -14.27 14.03
CA ASN A 257 21.42 -14.82 15.39
C ASN A 257 20.55 -16.08 15.62
N ASP A 258 20.55 -17.00 14.65
CA ASP A 258 19.77 -18.25 14.68
C ASP A 258 18.27 -18.06 14.88
N LYS A 259 17.73 -16.92 14.43
CA LYS A 259 16.30 -16.59 14.45
C LYS A 259 15.77 -16.32 13.05
N PRO A 260 14.47 -16.53 12.79
CA PRO A 260 13.86 -16.13 11.53
C PRO A 260 14.01 -14.62 11.35
N GLY A 261 14.10 -14.18 10.09
CA GLY A 261 14.26 -12.78 9.73
C GLY A 261 13.08 -11.90 10.14
N SER A 262 11.96 -12.49 10.56
CA SER A 262 10.78 -11.78 11.06
C SER A 262 10.06 -12.58 12.14
N ARG A 263 9.58 -11.87 13.17
CA ARG A 263 8.63 -12.41 14.17
C ARG A 263 7.19 -12.00 13.86
N TYR A 264 6.99 -10.87 13.18
CA TYR A 264 5.65 -10.41 12.79
C TYR A 264 5.54 -10.21 11.29
N ILE A 265 4.35 -10.48 10.77
CA ILE A 265 4.00 -10.28 9.38
C ILE A 265 2.82 -9.31 9.36
N VAL A 266 2.94 -8.21 8.61
CA VAL A 266 1.85 -7.26 8.43
C VAL A 266 1.39 -7.30 6.99
N SER A 267 0.12 -7.68 6.81
CA SER A 267 -0.55 -7.75 5.52
C SER A 267 -1.72 -6.77 5.50
N ASN A 268 -2.08 -6.26 4.32
CA ASN A 268 -3.27 -5.42 4.17
C ASN A 268 -4.08 -5.75 2.91
N ALA A 269 -5.32 -5.27 2.87
CA ALA A 269 -6.24 -5.55 1.77
C ALA A 269 -5.71 -5.04 0.41
N TYR A 270 -4.87 -4.00 0.41
CA TYR A 270 -4.20 -3.54 -0.81
C TYR A 270 -3.24 -4.60 -1.36
N MET A 271 -2.39 -5.18 -0.49
CA MET A 271 -1.51 -6.30 -0.82
C MET A 271 -2.32 -7.49 -1.37
N ALA A 272 -3.29 -7.96 -0.60
CA ALA A 272 -4.06 -9.17 -0.90
C ALA A 272 -4.95 -9.09 -2.14
N TYR A 273 -5.57 -7.95 -2.42
CA TYR A 273 -6.61 -7.84 -3.45
C TYR A 273 -6.24 -6.95 -4.63
N ALA A 274 -5.22 -6.10 -4.52
CA ALA A 274 -4.90 -5.12 -5.56
C ALA A 274 -3.49 -5.25 -6.16
N ILE A 275 -2.49 -5.71 -5.40
CA ILE A 275 -1.09 -5.70 -5.86
C ILE A 275 -0.31 -7.00 -5.69
N LEU A 276 -0.88 -8.11 -5.22
CA LEU A 276 -0.13 -9.37 -5.13
C LEU A 276 0.45 -9.83 -6.48
N ASN A 277 -0.16 -9.52 -7.63
CA ASN A 277 0.46 -9.77 -8.95
C ASN A 277 1.74 -8.94 -9.16
N VAL A 278 1.82 -7.74 -8.57
CA VAL A 278 3.02 -6.90 -8.62
C VAL A 278 4.12 -7.55 -7.78
N MET A 279 3.77 -8.09 -6.61
CA MET A 279 4.70 -8.88 -5.79
C MET A 279 5.22 -10.09 -6.56
N GLY A 280 4.34 -10.81 -7.27
CA GLY A 280 4.70 -11.89 -8.19
C GLY A 280 5.68 -11.46 -9.29
N VAL A 281 5.47 -10.30 -9.91
CA VAL A 281 6.39 -9.78 -10.94
C VAL A 281 7.78 -9.47 -10.38
N TRP A 282 7.87 -8.97 -9.15
CA TRP A 282 9.15 -8.80 -8.47
C TRP A 282 9.84 -10.13 -8.21
N ASP A 283 9.08 -11.18 -7.91
CA ASP A 283 9.56 -12.55 -7.78
C ASP A 283 9.87 -13.23 -9.13
N GLY A 284 9.59 -12.59 -10.27
CA GLY A 284 9.84 -13.16 -11.59
C GLY A 284 8.70 -14.00 -12.17
N HIS A 285 7.51 -13.97 -11.56
CA HIS A 285 6.29 -14.56 -12.11
C HIS A 285 5.63 -13.67 -13.16
N ASP A 286 4.88 -14.26 -14.08
CA ASP A 286 4.15 -13.55 -15.11
C ASP A 286 2.79 -13.05 -14.59
N TRP A 287 2.32 -11.91 -15.11
CA TRP A 287 1.00 -11.37 -14.77
C TRP A 287 -0.14 -12.38 -15.00
N GLY A 288 0.03 -13.26 -15.98
CA GLY A 288 -0.92 -14.31 -16.35
C GLY A 288 -1.03 -15.43 -15.32
N ASP A 289 -0.07 -15.58 -14.40
CA ASP A 289 -0.10 -16.64 -13.37
C ASP A 289 -1.19 -16.39 -12.33
N TYR A 290 -1.60 -15.13 -12.19
CA TYR A 290 -2.47 -14.67 -11.13
C TYR A 290 -3.88 -14.31 -11.59
N LYS A 291 -4.05 -13.88 -12.85
CA LYS A 291 -5.35 -13.45 -13.39
C LYS A 291 -5.72 -14.22 -14.66
N THR A 292 -7.01 -14.45 -14.83
CA THR A 292 -7.61 -14.94 -16.07
C THR A 292 -8.91 -14.19 -16.34
N TRP A 293 -9.47 -14.33 -17.54
CA TRP A 293 -10.78 -13.80 -17.88
C TRP A 293 -11.84 -14.87 -17.72
N ALA A 294 -12.98 -14.51 -17.15
CA ALA A 294 -14.16 -15.36 -17.06
C ALA A 294 -15.44 -14.58 -17.38
N VAL A 295 -16.41 -15.26 -17.97
CA VAL A 295 -17.73 -14.68 -18.24
C VAL A 295 -18.62 -14.92 -17.03
N ILE A 296 -18.96 -13.86 -16.30
CA ILE A 296 -19.82 -13.88 -15.12
C ILE A 296 -21.03 -13.02 -15.43
N SER A 297 -22.23 -13.60 -15.30
CA SER A 297 -23.49 -12.93 -15.64
C SER A 297 -23.52 -12.32 -17.05
N GLY A 298 -22.90 -13.00 -18.01
CA GLY A 298 -22.84 -12.56 -19.42
C GLY A 298 -21.81 -11.47 -19.73
N GLN A 299 -20.99 -11.06 -18.75
CA GLN A 299 -19.91 -10.10 -18.96
C GLN A 299 -18.55 -10.73 -18.70
N GLU A 300 -17.60 -10.46 -19.59
CA GLU A 300 -16.20 -10.85 -19.41
C GLU A 300 -15.57 -9.95 -18.33
N GLN A 301 -15.05 -10.57 -17.27
CA GLN A 301 -14.40 -9.86 -16.18
C GLN A 301 -13.09 -10.57 -15.80
N PRO A 302 -12.05 -9.82 -15.38
CA PRO A 302 -10.83 -10.42 -14.88
C PRO A 302 -11.11 -11.04 -13.50
N ILE A 303 -10.69 -12.27 -13.31
CA ILE A 303 -10.78 -13.02 -12.06
C ILE A 303 -9.40 -13.49 -11.62
N PHE A 304 -9.25 -13.75 -10.32
CA PHE A 304 -8.04 -14.35 -9.77
C PHE A 304 -8.06 -15.88 -9.96
N LYS A 305 -6.91 -16.44 -10.35
CA LYS A 305 -6.70 -17.89 -10.42
C LYS A 305 -6.55 -18.48 -9.03
N GLU A 306 -6.75 -19.79 -8.87
CA GLU A 306 -6.54 -20.51 -7.60
C GLU A 306 -5.15 -20.25 -7.00
N TYR A 307 -4.12 -20.21 -7.85
CA TYR A 307 -2.72 -19.89 -7.50
C TYR A 307 -2.54 -18.58 -6.73
N TRP A 308 -3.43 -17.60 -6.92
CA TRP A 308 -3.47 -16.37 -6.13
C TRP A 308 -3.87 -16.64 -4.68
N TYR A 309 -4.93 -17.41 -4.50
CA TYR A 309 -5.51 -17.72 -3.19
C TYR A 309 -4.57 -18.62 -2.38
N THR A 310 -3.83 -19.52 -3.03
CA THR A 310 -2.88 -20.43 -2.36
C THR A 310 -1.54 -19.81 -1.99
N SER A 311 -1.28 -18.56 -2.41
CA SER A 311 -0.10 -17.80 -1.99
C SER A 311 -0.10 -17.51 -0.49
N MET A 312 1.05 -17.23 0.10
CA MET A 312 1.16 -16.89 1.52
C MET A 312 0.35 -15.63 1.87
N GLU A 313 0.33 -14.61 1.00
CA GLU A 313 -0.54 -13.44 1.20
C GLU A 313 -2.02 -13.82 1.19
N GLY A 314 -2.42 -14.75 0.31
CA GLY A 314 -3.77 -15.31 0.30
C GLY A 314 -4.09 -16.00 1.63
N ARG A 315 -3.24 -16.93 2.07
CA ARG A 315 -3.37 -17.70 3.32
C ARG A 315 -3.49 -16.79 4.54
N LEU A 316 -2.63 -15.78 4.63
CA LEU A 316 -2.67 -14.80 5.71
C LEU A 316 -3.92 -13.92 5.62
N HIS A 317 -4.11 -13.16 4.53
CA HIS A 317 -5.11 -12.11 4.51
C HIS A 317 -6.52 -12.58 4.15
N ILE A 318 -6.65 -13.47 3.16
CA ILE A 318 -7.94 -13.91 2.64
C ILE A 318 -8.55 -14.99 3.53
N PHE A 319 -7.71 -15.90 4.03
CA PHE A 319 -8.10 -17.03 4.87
C PHE A 319 -7.83 -16.81 6.37
N ASP A 320 -7.42 -15.60 6.78
CA ASP A 320 -7.15 -15.26 8.19
C ASP A 320 -6.11 -16.18 8.88
N GLY A 321 -5.22 -16.81 8.10
CA GLY A 321 -4.24 -17.78 8.60
C GLY A 321 -4.82 -19.16 8.92
N ASP A 322 -6.04 -19.47 8.47
CA ASP A 322 -6.63 -20.81 8.63
C ASP A 322 -5.72 -21.89 8.04
N GLY A 323 -5.45 -22.93 8.83
CA GLY A 323 -4.59 -24.06 8.47
C GLY A 323 -3.08 -23.86 8.59
N LEU A 324 -2.59 -22.63 8.87
CA LEU A 324 -1.16 -22.39 9.10
C LEU A 324 -0.70 -22.95 10.45
N LYS A 325 0.53 -23.46 10.52
CA LYS A 325 1.14 -24.06 11.71
C LYS A 325 1.91 -23.06 12.55
N HIS A 326 2.57 -22.12 11.90
CA HIS A 326 3.53 -21.18 12.49
C HIS A 326 3.02 -19.74 12.51
N TYR A 327 1.85 -19.45 11.95
CA TYR A 327 1.33 -18.07 11.86
C TYR A 327 -0.03 -17.96 12.53
N ARG A 328 -0.13 -17.05 13.51
CA ARG A 328 -1.40 -16.68 14.15
C ARG A 328 -1.75 -15.22 13.92
N LEU A 329 -3.02 -14.93 13.65
CA LEU A 329 -3.53 -13.57 13.65
C LEU A 329 -3.58 -13.05 15.08
N VAL A 330 -2.87 -11.97 15.37
CA VAL A 330 -2.79 -11.39 16.72
C VAL A 330 -3.56 -10.08 16.87
N HIS A 331 -3.83 -9.39 15.75
CA HIS A 331 -4.57 -8.14 15.70
C HIS A 331 -5.08 -7.84 14.28
N GLU A 332 -6.27 -7.24 14.16
CA GLU A 332 -6.75 -6.65 12.91
C GLU A 332 -7.31 -5.22 13.12
N SER A 333 -7.18 -4.38 12.10
CA SER A 333 -7.77 -3.04 12.10
C SER A 333 -9.28 -3.09 11.86
N GLN A 334 -9.96 -1.94 11.93
CA GLN A 334 -11.29 -1.78 11.34
C GLN A 334 -11.26 -2.08 9.82
N ALA A 335 -12.36 -2.61 9.29
CA ALA A 335 -12.52 -2.81 7.86
C ALA A 335 -12.55 -1.48 7.10
N ASN A 336 -12.08 -1.47 5.86
CA ASN A 336 -12.13 -0.29 4.99
C ASN A 336 -12.57 -0.64 3.57
N PRO A 337 -13.88 -0.84 3.33
CA PRO A 337 -14.41 -1.25 2.03
C PRO A 337 -14.34 -0.14 0.96
N TYR A 338 -13.93 1.07 1.33
CA TYR A 338 -13.79 2.21 0.41
C TYR A 338 -12.35 2.40 -0.07
N ALA A 339 -11.38 1.81 0.64
CA ALA A 339 -9.98 1.82 0.25
C ALA A 339 -9.71 0.82 -0.88
N ARG A 340 -8.66 1.10 -1.66
CA ARG A 340 -8.22 0.21 -2.73
C ARG A 340 -7.81 -1.14 -2.15
N GLY A 341 -8.38 -2.22 -2.69
CA GLY A 341 -8.20 -3.58 -2.19
C GLY A 341 -9.34 -4.01 -1.27
N GLY A 342 -9.63 -3.22 -0.23
CA GLY A 342 -10.79 -3.48 0.65
C GLY A 342 -12.13 -3.44 -0.09
N ASN A 343 -12.22 -2.59 -1.12
CA ASN A 343 -13.37 -2.52 -2.02
C ASN A 343 -13.57 -3.76 -2.92
N GLU A 344 -12.56 -4.64 -3.02
CA GLU A 344 -12.61 -5.86 -3.86
C GLU A 344 -12.80 -7.15 -3.03
N GLU A 345 -12.61 -7.10 -1.71
CA GLU A 345 -12.56 -8.29 -0.83
C GLU A 345 -13.78 -9.19 -0.98
N GLN A 346 -14.99 -8.64 -0.78
CA GLN A 346 -16.23 -9.44 -0.82
C GLN A 346 -16.44 -10.08 -2.19
N LYS A 347 -16.11 -9.36 -3.27
CA LYS A 347 -16.17 -9.90 -4.63
C LYS A 347 -15.18 -11.05 -4.80
N CYS A 348 -13.95 -10.90 -4.33
CA CYS A 348 -12.94 -11.95 -4.41
C CYS A 348 -13.37 -13.21 -3.65
N LYS A 349 -13.85 -13.07 -2.40
CA LYS A 349 -14.35 -14.19 -1.60
C LYS A 349 -15.54 -14.89 -2.27
N ALA A 350 -16.49 -14.12 -2.81
CA ALA A 350 -17.63 -14.68 -3.53
C ALA A 350 -17.20 -15.47 -4.79
N LEU A 351 -16.22 -14.96 -5.54
CA LEU A 351 -15.67 -15.63 -6.71
C LEU A 351 -14.91 -16.90 -6.33
N TYR A 352 -14.14 -16.88 -5.23
CA TYR A 352 -13.45 -18.06 -4.74
C TYR A 352 -14.44 -19.18 -4.41
N ASN A 353 -15.50 -18.87 -3.66
CA ASN A 353 -16.53 -19.84 -3.30
C ASN A 353 -17.22 -20.41 -4.55
N MET A 354 -17.51 -19.56 -5.54
CA MET A 354 -18.20 -19.95 -6.77
C MET A 354 -17.33 -20.80 -7.70
N LEU A 355 -16.05 -20.44 -7.87
CA LEU A 355 -15.17 -21.00 -8.90
C LEU A 355 -14.32 -22.16 -8.39
N TYR A 356 -13.97 -22.15 -7.10
CA TYR A 356 -13.06 -23.11 -6.49
C TYR A 356 -13.70 -23.92 -5.36
N GLY A 357 -15.02 -23.81 -5.18
CA GLY A 357 -15.77 -24.59 -4.19
C GLY A 357 -15.44 -24.23 -2.73
N GLY A 358 -14.88 -23.04 -2.50
CA GLY A 358 -14.59 -22.52 -1.17
C GLY A 358 -15.84 -22.20 -0.35
N ASN A 359 -15.64 -21.94 0.94
CA ASN A 359 -16.70 -21.57 1.88
C ASN A 359 -16.31 -20.36 2.76
N LEU A 360 -15.68 -19.35 2.15
CA LEU A 360 -15.32 -18.11 2.82
C LEU A 360 -16.57 -17.30 3.18
N GLN A 361 -16.60 -16.72 4.37
CA GLN A 361 -17.64 -15.76 4.73
C GLN A 361 -17.50 -14.49 3.88
N ILE A 362 -18.58 -14.10 3.20
CA ILE A 362 -18.60 -12.91 2.34
C ILE A 362 -18.86 -11.68 3.21
N GLU A 363 -17.78 -11.17 3.78
CA GLU A 363 -17.75 -9.98 4.64
C GLU A 363 -16.49 -9.16 4.36
N SER A 364 -16.48 -7.90 4.81
CA SER A 364 -15.27 -7.07 4.83
C SER A 364 -14.54 -7.27 6.15
N THR A 365 -13.26 -7.61 6.10
CA THR A 365 -12.43 -7.87 7.29
C THR A 365 -11.46 -6.72 7.54
N GLY A 366 -10.65 -6.81 8.59
CA GLY A 366 -9.70 -5.75 8.93
C GLY A 366 -8.78 -5.40 7.76
N PHE A 367 -8.71 -4.10 7.44
CA PHE A 367 -7.91 -3.64 6.30
C PHE A 367 -6.43 -3.95 6.48
N VAL A 368 -5.90 -3.84 7.71
CA VAL A 368 -4.55 -4.29 8.10
C VAL A 368 -4.69 -5.45 9.08
N LYS A 369 -3.87 -6.48 8.90
CA LYS A 369 -3.80 -7.66 9.76
C LYS A 369 -2.35 -7.90 10.18
N ILE A 370 -2.14 -8.16 11.46
CA ILE A 370 -0.83 -8.47 12.03
C ILE A 370 -0.84 -9.94 12.47
N PHE A 371 0.10 -10.69 11.92
CA PHE A 371 0.35 -12.07 12.29
C PHE A 371 1.65 -12.16 13.06
N GLU A 372 1.75 -13.14 13.95
CA GLU A 372 2.98 -13.51 14.62
C GLU A 372 3.44 -14.89 14.12
N PHE A 373 4.72 -14.97 13.78
CA PHE A 373 5.44 -16.20 13.52
C PHE A 373 5.86 -16.83 14.86
N VAL A 374 5.47 -18.08 15.09
CA VAL A 374 5.72 -18.87 16.30
C VAL A 374 6.19 -20.27 15.91
N ASP A 375 6.91 -20.92 16.82
CA ASP A 375 7.32 -22.32 16.62
C ASP A 375 6.09 -23.23 16.49
N GLY A 376 5.04 -22.99 17.27
CA GLY A 376 3.78 -23.73 17.22
C GLY A 376 3.78 -24.92 18.17
N ALA A 377 2.69 -25.11 18.93
CA ALA A 377 2.61 -26.22 19.88
C ALA A 377 2.27 -27.53 19.16
N ILE A 378 2.91 -28.63 19.56
CA ILE A 378 2.67 -29.96 18.99
C ILE A 378 1.59 -30.67 19.80
N ILE A 379 0.41 -30.84 19.22
CA ILE A 379 -0.67 -31.64 19.79
C ILE A 379 -0.64 -33.02 19.17
N THR A 380 -0.34 -34.05 19.97
CA THR A 380 -0.21 -35.44 19.50
C THR A 380 -1.09 -36.37 20.31
N GLY A 381 -1.44 -37.52 19.74
CA GLY A 381 -2.15 -38.55 20.47
C GLY A 381 -2.45 -39.79 19.65
N ASN A 382 -3.17 -40.72 20.24
CA ASN A 382 -3.52 -41.98 19.59
C ASN A 382 -4.85 -41.88 18.84
N ALA A 383 -4.91 -42.50 17.65
CA ALA A 383 -6.12 -42.73 16.86
C ALA A 383 -5.90 -43.94 15.94
N PRO A 384 -6.93 -44.71 15.55
CA PRO A 384 -6.77 -45.85 14.66
C PRO A 384 -6.13 -45.48 13.32
N ASP A 385 -5.32 -46.38 12.77
CA ASP A 385 -4.62 -46.14 11.50
C ASP A 385 -5.59 -45.81 10.36
N GLY A 386 -5.25 -44.76 9.60
CA GLY A 386 -6.08 -44.29 8.50
C GLY A 386 -7.29 -43.45 8.92
N THR A 387 -7.51 -43.22 10.22
CA THR A 387 -8.55 -42.29 10.68
C THR A 387 -8.15 -40.85 10.37
N GLU A 388 -9.05 -40.11 9.71
CA GLU A 388 -8.95 -38.67 9.55
C GLU A 388 -9.25 -38.00 10.90
N VAL A 389 -8.32 -37.19 11.36
CA VAL A 389 -8.43 -36.40 12.58
C VAL A 389 -8.49 -34.93 12.18
N LYS A 390 -9.44 -34.20 12.74
CA LYS A 390 -9.59 -32.75 12.55
C LYS A 390 -9.38 -32.04 13.87
N ILE A 391 -8.63 -30.95 13.86
CA ILE A 391 -8.54 -30.01 14.98
C ILE A 391 -9.16 -28.68 14.57
N SER A 392 -9.85 -28.01 15.50
CA SER A 392 -10.46 -26.72 15.26
C SER A 392 -10.48 -25.83 16.50
N SER A 393 -10.47 -24.51 16.29
CA SER A 393 -10.69 -23.50 17.32
C SER A 393 -11.43 -22.31 16.74
N SER A 394 -12.31 -21.69 17.53
CA SER A 394 -13.00 -20.45 17.13
C SER A 394 -12.22 -19.26 17.65
N ILE A 395 -11.74 -18.42 16.71
CA ILE A 395 -10.91 -17.26 16.98
C ILE A 395 -11.79 -16.01 16.95
N MET A 396 -11.74 -15.21 18.01
CA MET A 396 -12.38 -13.91 18.09
C MET A 396 -11.33 -12.82 17.88
N THR A 397 -11.57 -11.95 16.90
CA THR A 397 -10.72 -10.78 16.67
C THR A 397 -11.07 -9.65 17.61
N ASN A 398 -10.16 -8.71 17.75
CA ASN A 398 -10.35 -7.46 18.49
C ASN A 398 -11.48 -6.57 17.92
N GLN A 399 -11.96 -6.86 16.71
CA GLN A 399 -13.11 -6.20 16.09
C GLN A 399 -14.45 -6.91 16.38
N GLY A 400 -14.43 -8.00 17.16
CA GLY A 400 -15.60 -8.81 17.47
C GLY A 400 -16.02 -9.78 16.36
N ARG A 401 -15.17 -9.95 15.34
CA ARG A 401 -15.38 -10.91 14.25
C ARG A 401 -14.96 -12.31 14.71
N LEU A 402 -15.70 -13.33 14.27
CA LEU A 402 -15.39 -14.73 14.53
C LEU A 402 -15.00 -15.44 13.25
N PHE A 403 -13.88 -16.15 13.28
CA PHE A 403 -13.53 -17.12 12.24
C PHE A 403 -13.13 -18.45 12.89
N THR A 404 -13.06 -19.50 12.06
CA THR A 404 -12.66 -20.83 12.53
C THR A 404 -11.28 -21.14 11.99
N TYR A 405 -10.37 -21.48 12.88
CA TYR A 405 -9.10 -22.10 12.53
C TYR A 405 -9.26 -23.62 12.52
N THR A 406 -8.74 -24.29 11.51
CA THR A 406 -8.83 -25.74 11.31
C THR A 406 -7.56 -26.32 10.72
N GLN A 407 -7.22 -27.54 11.13
CA GLN A 407 -6.28 -28.41 10.41
C GLN A 407 -6.84 -29.83 10.35
N THR A 408 -6.41 -30.58 9.34
CA THR A 408 -6.77 -31.99 9.17
C THR A 408 -5.50 -32.80 8.94
N THR A 409 -5.41 -33.97 9.58
CA THR A 409 -4.34 -34.94 9.38
C THR A 409 -4.92 -36.36 9.34
N THR A 410 -4.11 -37.32 8.91
CA THR A 410 -4.49 -38.74 8.94
C THR A 410 -3.56 -39.48 9.89
N ALA A 411 -4.14 -40.24 10.82
CA ALA A 411 -3.38 -41.03 11.78
C ALA A 411 -2.52 -42.10 11.07
N LYS A 412 -1.27 -42.21 11.49
CA LYS A 412 -0.26 -43.17 10.99
C LYS A 412 0.46 -43.80 12.17
N ASN A 413 0.65 -45.12 12.14
CA ASN A 413 1.22 -45.89 13.24
C ASN A 413 0.48 -45.64 14.57
N ALA A 414 -0.85 -45.68 14.51
CA ALA A 414 -1.80 -45.42 15.59
C ALA A 414 -1.64 -44.04 16.26
N THR A 415 -1.02 -43.07 15.59
CA THR A 415 -0.71 -41.74 16.14
C THR A 415 -1.12 -40.64 15.17
N TYR A 416 -1.63 -39.53 15.68
CA TYR A 416 -1.83 -38.29 14.94
C TYR A 416 -1.03 -37.16 15.59
N SER A 417 -0.68 -36.14 14.80
CA SER A 417 0.04 -34.96 15.28
C SER A 417 -0.42 -33.72 14.51
N PHE A 418 -0.60 -32.62 15.24
CA PHE A 418 -0.84 -31.28 14.72
C PHE A 418 0.20 -30.32 15.29
N GLU A 419 0.48 -29.26 14.55
CA GLU A 419 1.27 -28.13 14.99
C GLU A 419 0.38 -26.90 14.90
N VAL A 420 0.18 -26.22 16.04
CA VAL A 420 -0.84 -25.17 16.14
C VAL A 420 -0.26 -23.84 16.65
N PRO A 421 -0.62 -22.70 16.04
CA PRO A 421 0.02 -21.42 16.36
C PRO A 421 -0.72 -20.62 17.45
N TYR A 422 -1.95 -20.98 17.82
CA TYR A 422 -2.71 -20.22 18.84
C TYR A 422 -2.59 -20.88 20.21
N SER A 423 -2.33 -20.08 21.23
CA SER A 423 -2.52 -20.49 22.62
C SER A 423 -3.95 -20.20 23.05
N THR A 424 -4.51 -21.07 23.90
CA THR A 424 -5.90 -20.94 24.37
C THR A 424 -5.97 -20.31 25.77
N LEU A 425 -4.84 -20.28 26.49
CA LEU A 425 -4.73 -19.71 27.83
C LEU A 425 -4.42 -18.20 27.84
N GLY A 426 -4.22 -17.60 26.66
CA GLY A 426 -3.97 -16.17 26.51
C GLY A 426 -2.49 -15.77 26.65
N PRO A 427 -2.19 -14.46 26.54
CA PRO A 427 -0.82 -13.97 26.52
C PRO A 427 -0.14 -14.07 27.89
N ILE A 428 1.19 -14.11 27.88
CA ILE A 428 2.05 -14.11 29.08
C ILE A 428 2.85 -12.80 29.18
N PRO A 429 3.36 -12.44 30.39
CA PRO A 429 4.19 -11.25 30.55
C PRO A 429 5.41 -11.24 29.63
N ASP A 430 5.83 -10.05 29.21
CA ASP A 430 7.01 -9.79 28.36
C ASP A 430 6.95 -10.37 26.92
N GLU A 431 5.85 -11.03 26.55
CA GLU A 431 5.57 -11.52 25.21
C GLU A 431 4.43 -10.74 24.53
N THR A 432 4.01 -11.15 23.33
CA THR A 432 2.92 -10.51 22.59
C THR A 432 1.64 -10.47 23.41
N ASN A 433 1.13 -9.28 23.69
CA ASN A 433 -0.18 -9.07 24.31
C ASN A 433 -1.28 -9.04 23.23
N PHE A 434 -1.51 -10.19 22.60
CA PHE A 434 -2.45 -10.33 21.49
C PHE A 434 -3.91 -10.10 21.92
N ASP A 435 -4.67 -9.40 21.07
CA ASP A 435 -6.09 -9.08 21.30
C ASP A 435 -7.05 -9.82 20.35
N THR A 436 -6.50 -10.56 19.40
CA THR A 436 -7.17 -11.60 18.62
C THR A 436 -6.73 -12.98 19.12
N ARG A 437 -7.68 -13.80 19.57
CA ARG A 437 -7.37 -15.06 20.26
C ARG A 437 -8.51 -16.09 20.23
N PRO A 438 -8.21 -17.37 20.51
CA PRO A 438 -9.23 -18.39 20.75
C PRO A 438 -10.25 -17.97 21.80
N THR A 439 -11.51 -18.36 21.58
CA THR A 439 -12.62 -18.19 22.53
C THR A 439 -12.72 -19.32 23.54
N GLY A 440 -11.95 -20.39 23.35
CA GLY A 440 -11.92 -21.58 24.18
C GLY A 440 -10.83 -22.57 23.74
N PRO A 441 -10.82 -23.79 24.31
CA PRO A 441 -9.85 -24.83 23.98
C PRO A 441 -9.99 -25.29 22.53
N TYR A 442 -8.92 -25.90 22.00
CA TYR A 442 -9.02 -26.64 20.74
C TYR A 442 -9.98 -27.80 20.88
N THR A 443 -10.74 -28.09 19.82
CA THR A 443 -11.58 -29.28 19.69
C THR A 443 -10.96 -30.20 18.65
N ILE A 444 -10.64 -31.43 19.06
CA ILE A 444 -10.11 -32.49 18.21
C ILE A 444 -11.21 -33.52 18.00
N THR A 445 -11.42 -33.91 16.75
CA THR A 445 -12.48 -34.84 16.35
C THR A 445 -11.89 -35.94 15.46
N ALA A 446 -12.17 -37.19 15.80
CA ALA A 446 -11.85 -38.37 14.98
C ALA A 446 -13.06 -39.30 14.94
N GLY A 447 -13.72 -39.39 13.78
CA GLY A 447 -15.02 -40.07 13.68
C GLY A 447 -16.07 -39.42 14.61
N ASP A 448 -16.68 -40.22 15.48
CA ASP A 448 -17.71 -39.78 16.44
C ASP A 448 -17.12 -39.28 17.77
N VAL A 449 -15.80 -39.39 17.98
CA VAL A 449 -15.14 -38.98 19.23
C VAL A 449 -14.66 -37.54 19.11
N SER A 450 -14.98 -36.74 20.13
CA SER A 450 -14.48 -35.37 20.27
C SER A 450 -13.85 -35.13 21.64
N LYS A 451 -12.70 -34.45 21.66
CA LYS A 451 -11.95 -34.08 22.86
C LYS A 451 -11.55 -32.61 22.78
N THR A 452 -11.40 -31.97 23.93
CA THR A 452 -10.88 -30.61 24.02
C THR A 452 -9.52 -30.58 24.69
N VAL A 453 -8.69 -29.60 24.32
CA VAL A 453 -7.36 -29.40 24.89
C VAL A 453 -7.02 -27.91 24.96
N ASP A 454 -6.49 -27.49 26.11
CA ASP A 454 -5.90 -26.18 26.28
C ASP A 454 -4.40 -26.21 25.96
N VAL A 455 -3.91 -25.13 25.36
CA VAL A 455 -2.52 -24.95 24.97
C VAL A 455 -1.98 -23.69 25.64
N ALA A 456 -0.89 -23.84 26.38
CA ALA A 456 -0.23 -22.70 27.01
C ALA A 456 0.59 -21.91 25.99
N GLU A 457 0.71 -20.60 26.21
CA GLU A 457 1.51 -19.72 25.36
C GLU A 457 2.98 -20.14 25.29
N GLN A 458 3.55 -20.63 26.40
CA GLN A 458 4.92 -21.11 26.43
C GLN A 458 5.14 -22.33 25.51
N ASP A 459 4.13 -23.20 25.38
CA ASP A 459 4.20 -24.35 24.49
C ASP A 459 4.18 -23.90 23.02
N VAL A 460 3.39 -22.86 22.70
CA VAL A 460 3.37 -22.29 21.35
C VAL A 460 4.69 -21.63 20.99
N LEU A 461 5.28 -20.87 21.90
CA LEU A 461 6.51 -20.13 21.65
C LEU A 461 7.76 -21.03 21.54
N ASN A 462 7.74 -22.24 22.14
CA ASN A 462 8.92 -23.11 22.23
C ASN A 462 8.76 -24.47 21.52
N GLY A 463 7.69 -24.70 20.76
CA GLY A 463 7.44 -26.02 20.17
C GLY A 463 7.07 -27.11 21.19
N GLY A 464 6.40 -26.74 22.27
CA GLY A 464 6.02 -27.63 23.37
C GLY A 464 5.01 -28.71 22.94
N MET A 465 5.05 -29.86 23.61
CA MET A 465 4.23 -31.02 23.26
C MET A 465 3.07 -31.22 24.25
N VAL A 466 1.87 -31.40 23.72
CA VAL A 466 0.64 -31.69 24.48
C VAL A 466 0.03 -33.00 23.98
N THR A 467 -0.26 -33.94 24.89
CA THR A 467 -0.80 -35.27 24.53
C THR A 467 -2.30 -35.36 24.76
N VAL A 468 -3.06 -35.80 23.75
CA VAL A 468 -4.52 -35.99 23.82
C VAL A 468 -4.92 -37.31 23.16
N ASN A 469 -5.25 -38.32 23.96
CA ASN A 469 -5.64 -39.63 23.41
C ASN A 469 -7.10 -39.65 22.99
N ILE A 470 -7.36 -40.14 21.77
CA ILE A 470 -8.69 -40.33 21.19
C ILE A 470 -8.90 -41.84 21.05
N GLU A 471 -9.34 -42.47 22.13
CA GLU A 471 -9.76 -43.88 22.17
C GLU A 471 -11.27 -44.04 21.92
#